data_AF-A0A948J0S4-F1
#
_entry.id   AF-A0A948J0S4-F1
#
_cell.length_a   1.000
_cell.length_b   1.000
_cell.length_c   1.000
_cell.angle_alpha   90.00
_cell.angle_beta   90.00
_cell.angle_gamma   90.00
#
_symmetry.space_group_name_H-M   'P 1'
#
loop_
_entity.id
_entity.type
_entity.pdbx_description
1 polymer ?
#
loop_
_entity_poly.entity_id
_entity_poly.type
_entity_poly.pdbx_seq_one_letter_code
_entity_poly.pdbx_strand_id
1 'polypeptide(L)'
;MPTLVAALTLVALLKLSMVDLPRWHLAFWFCVLVTLALFGSMPRSQAILNGVGSFAAAWLYFVLLDHTDNTQDRALHWLILIGGFVLLIASRLYIDIRVYGISF
;
A
#
# COMPACT_ATOMS: atom_id res chain seq x y z
N MET A 1 -4.20 -14.89 0.33
CA MET A 1 -4.93 -13.72 0.86
C MET A 1 -4.28 -12.46 0.32
N PRO A 2 -4.97 -11.68 -0.53
CA PRO A 2 -4.44 -10.46 -1.15
C PRO A 2 -3.93 -9.42 -0.13
N THR A 3 -4.57 -9.31 1.04
CA THR A 3 -4.06 -8.49 2.16
C THR A 3 -2.65 -8.86 2.60
N LEU A 4 -2.37 -10.14 2.78
CA LEU A 4 -1.06 -10.60 3.24
C LEU A 4 0.03 -10.27 2.22
N VAL A 5 -0.28 -10.43 0.92
CA VAL A 5 0.63 -10.00 -0.16
C VAL A 5 0.86 -8.50 -0.10
N ALA A 6 -0.19 -7.69 0.07
CA ALA A 6 -0.05 -6.24 0.19
C ALA A 6 0.79 -5.84 1.42
N ALA A 7 0.58 -6.47 2.58
CA ALA A 7 1.33 -6.18 3.80
C ALA A 7 2.81 -6.51 3.66
N LEU A 8 3.16 -7.72 3.20
CA LEU A 8 4.55 -8.12 2.99
C LEU A 8 5.23 -7.24 1.93
N THR A 9 4.51 -6.90 0.86
CA THR A 9 5.02 -6.01 -0.18
C THR A 9 5.30 -4.61 0.37
N LEU A 10 4.38 -4.04 1.14
CA LEU A 10 4.56 -2.71 1.73
C LEU A 10 5.74 -2.67 2.71
N VAL A 11 5.91 -3.71 3.54
CA VAL A 11 7.08 -3.85 4.43
C VAL A 11 8.38 -3.93 3.64
N ALA A 12 8.43 -4.73 2.58
CA ALA A 12 9.61 -4.85 1.73
C ALA A 12 9.95 -3.52 1.05
N LEU A 13 8.95 -2.82 0.52
CA LEU A 13 9.12 -1.53 -0.14
C LEU A 13 9.53 -0.41 0.84
N LEU A 14 9.04 -0.44 2.08
CA LEU A 14 9.50 0.46 3.14
C LEU A 14 10.96 0.24 3.52
N LYS A 15 11.47 -1.00 3.43
CA LYS A 15 12.92 -1.22 3.56
C LYS A 15 13.68 -0.68 2.36
N LEU A 16 13.14 -0.87 1.16
CA LEU A 16 13.76 -0.36 -0.08
C LEU A 16 13.70 1.16 -0.21
N SER A 17 12.79 1.84 0.49
CA SER A 17 12.74 3.30 0.50
C SER A 17 13.97 3.93 1.16
N MET A 18 14.76 3.16 1.92
CA MET A 18 16.05 3.60 2.47
C MET A 18 17.19 3.63 1.43
N VAL A 19 16.95 3.16 0.20
CA VAL A 19 17.98 3.03 -0.86
C VAL A 19 17.82 4.12 -1.94
N ASP A 20 17.36 5.32 -1.56
CA ASP A 20 17.18 6.50 -2.43
C ASP A 20 16.41 6.25 -3.74
N LEU A 21 15.50 5.26 -3.74
CA LEU A 21 14.67 4.98 -4.89
C LEU A 21 13.60 6.08 -5.11
N PRO A 22 13.20 6.34 -6.36
CA PRO A 22 12.08 7.23 -6.64
C PRO A 22 10.78 6.69 -6.02
N ARG A 23 9.99 7.57 -5.39
CA ARG A 23 8.79 7.18 -4.61
C ARG A 23 7.71 6.59 -5.52
N TRP A 24 7.63 7.08 -6.76
CA TRP A 24 6.76 6.54 -7.80
C TRP A 24 7.14 5.10 -8.17
N HIS A 25 8.43 4.74 -8.10
CA HIS A 25 8.93 3.41 -8.45
C HIS A 25 8.49 2.39 -7.37
N LEU A 26 8.54 2.78 -6.10
CA LEU A 26 8.01 1.98 -4.99
C LEU A 26 6.50 1.78 -5.14
N ALA A 27 5.76 2.86 -5.41
CA ALA A 27 4.31 2.80 -5.63
C ALA A 27 3.94 1.95 -6.85
N PHE A 28 4.77 1.99 -7.91
CA PHE A 28 4.60 1.17 -9.11
C PHE A 28 4.67 -0.33 -8.77
N TRP A 29 5.70 -0.78 -8.06
CA TRP A 29 5.80 -2.18 -7.67
C TRP A 29 4.70 -2.60 -6.70
N PHE A 30 4.30 -1.73 -5.79
CA PHE A 30 3.14 -1.99 -4.93
C PHE A 30 1.88 -2.23 -5.76
N CYS A 31 1.61 -1.35 -6.73
CA CYS A 31 0.50 -1.49 -7.66
C CYS A 31 0.54 -2.80 -8.43
N VAL A 32 1.68 -3.14 -9.05
CA VAL A 32 1.82 -4.37 -9.85
C VAL A 32 1.54 -5.60 -8.99
N LEU A 33 2.19 -5.71 -7.83
CA LEU A 33 2.08 -6.90 -6.98
C LEU A 33 0.68 -7.05 -6.37
N VAL A 34 0.06 -5.93 -5.94
CA VAL A 34 -1.32 -5.95 -5.45
C VAL A 34 -2.28 -6.32 -6.57
N THR A 35 -2.16 -5.71 -7.75
CA THR A 35 -3.06 -6.02 -8.87
C THR A 35 -2.97 -7.50 -9.26
N LEU A 36 -1.76 -8.06 -9.34
CA LEU A 36 -1.53 -9.48 -9.60
C LEU A 36 -2.19 -10.37 -8.54
N ALA A 37 -2.09 -10.01 -7.26
CA ALA A 37 -2.76 -10.73 -6.18
C ALA A 37 -4.30 -10.66 -6.27
N LEU A 38 -4.86 -9.60 -6.86
CA LEU A 38 -6.30 -9.40 -7.03
C LEU A 38 -6.87 -10.05 -8.30
N PHE A 39 -6.05 -10.29 -9.33
CA PHE A 39 -6.53 -10.91 -10.59
C PHE A 39 -7.13 -12.30 -10.40
N GLY A 40 -6.68 -13.04 -9.38
CA GLY A 40 -7.22 -14.36 -9.04
C GLY A 40 -8.49 -14.32 -8.17
N SER A 41 -8.93 -13.14 -7.71
CA SER A 41 -9.97 -13.02 -6.69
C SER A 41 -11.16 -12.14 -7.06
N MET A 42 -11.04 -11.29 -8.08
CA MET A 42 -12.12 -10.40 -8.51
C MET A 42 -12.13 -10.20 -10.04
N PRO A 43 -13.21 -9.63 -10.63
CA PRO A 43 -13.26 -9.31 -12.04
C PRO A 43 -12.09 -8.41 -12.47
N ARG A 44 -11.55 -8.63 -13.67
CA ARG A 44 -10.35 -7.94 -14.18
C ARG A 44 -10.47 -6.41 -14.14
N SER A 45 -11.64 -5.87 -14.47
CA SER A 45 -11.90 -4.41 -14.42
C SER A 45 -11.80 -3.86 -12.99
N GLN A 46 -12.33 -4.58 -12.01
CA GLN A 46 -12.22 -4.20 -10.60
C GLN A 46 -10.80 -4.36 -10.06
N ALA A 47 -10.07 -5.40 -10.50
CA ALA A 47 -8.68 -5.61 -10.11
C ALA A 47 -7.80 -4.46 -10.60
N ILE A 48 -7.97 -4.06 -11.87
CA ILE A 48 -7.23 -2.92 -12.46
C ILE A 48 -7.56 -1.62 -11.72
N LEU A 49 -8.84 -1.34 -11.45
CA LEU A 49 -9.24 -0.12 -10.73
C LEU A 49 -8.66 -0.09 -9.30
N ASN A 50 -8.65 -1.23 -8.62
CA ASN A 50 -8.01 -1.38 -7.32
C ASN A 50 -6.48 -1.24 -7.38
N GLY A 51 -5.86 -1.71 -8.46
CA GLY A 51 -4.45 -1.53 -8.75
C GLY A 51 -4.08 -0.06 -8.87
N VAL A 52 -4.79 0.67 -9.74
CA VAL A 52 -4.60 2.11 -9.94
C VAL A 52 -4.84 2.88 -8.63
N GLY A 53 -5.87 2.52 -7.86
CA GLY A 53 -6.08 3.08 -6.52
C GLY A 53 -4.94 2.77 -5.55
N SER A 54 -4.35 1.57 -5.61
CA SER A 54 -3.17 1.20 -4.82
C SER A 54 -1.97 2.06 -5.16
N PHE A 55 -1.76 2.32 -6.46
CA PHE A 55 -0.67 3.17 -6.93
C PHE A 55 -0.79 4.58 -6.33
N ALA A 56 -1.96 5.21 -6.48
CA ALA A 56 -2.18 6.56 -5.98
C ALA A 56 -2.02 6.64 -4.45
N ALA A 57 -2.58 5.67 -3.72
CA ALA A 57 -2.49 5.64 -2.27
C ALA A 57 -1.05 5.38 -1.78
N ALA A 58 -0.33 4.43 -2.38
CA ALA A 58 1.05 4.14 -2.04
C ALA A 58 2.00 5.29 -2.44
N TRP A 59 1.76 5.93 -3.59
CA TRP A 59 2.54 7.08 -4.02
C TRP A 59 2.38 8.24 -3.03
N LEU A 60 1.14 8.59 -2.68
CA LEU A 60 0.88 9.61 -1.67
C LEU A 60 1.54 9.26 -0.34
N TYR A 61 1.44 8.00 0.10
CA TYR A 61 2.06 7.51 1.32
C TYR A 61 3.59 7.71 1.32
N PHE A 62 4.29 7.27 0.27
CA PHE A 62 5.75 7.44 0.17
C PHE A 62 6.18 8.91 0.03
N VAL A 63 5.39 9.74 -0.65
CA VAL A 63 5.67 11.19 -0.77
C VAL A 63 5.54 11.88 0.59
N LEU A 64 4.49 11.57 1.36
CA LEU A 64 4.29 12.14 2.68
C LEU A 64 5.37 11.68 3.67
N LEU A 65 5.76 10.41 3.59
CA LEU A 65 6.79 9.84 4.45
C LEU A 65 8.15 10.49 4.21
N ASP A 66 8.50 10.68 2.95
CA ASP A 66 9.70 11.39 2.53
C ASP A 66 9.69 12.87 2.92
N HIS A 67 8.55 13.55 2.74
CA HIS A 67 8.41 14.94 3.13
C HIS A 67 8.61 15.15 4.65
N THR A 68 8.26 14.15 5.44
CA THR A 68 8.32 14.22 6.91
C THR A 68 9.60 13.67 7.52
N ASP A 69 10.43 13.00 6.73
CA ASP A 69 11.68 12.36 7.18
C ASP A 69 12.72 13.38 7.68
N ASN A 70 12.71 14.61 7.14
CA ASN A 70 13.71 15.64 7.44
C ASN A 70 13.16 16.82 8.29
N THR A 71 11.87 16.82 8.61
CA THR A 71 11.26 17.84 9.47
C THR A 71 11.44 17.50 10.95
N GLN A 72 11.60 18.52 11.81
CA GLN A 72 11.65 18.35 13.27
C GLN A 72 10.39 17.67 13.85
N ASP A 73 9.29 17.61 13.07
CA ASP A 73 8.05 16.91 13.38
C ASP A 73 8.14 15.39 13.27
N ARG A 74 8.96 14.77 14.13
CA ARG A 74 9.04 13.31 14.27
C ARG A 74 7.69 12.66 14.54
N ALA A 75 6.81 13.33 15.30
CA ALA A 75 5.47 12.82 15.60
C ALA A 75 4.62 12.64 14.34
N LEU A 76 4.72 13.59 13.40
CA LEU A 76 3.97 13.57 12.15
C LEU A 76 4.51 12.47 11.22
N HIS A 77 5.84 12.30 11.17
CA HIS A 77 6.46 11.17 10.45
C HIS A 77 5.97 9.81 10.99
N TRP A 78 6.01 9.60 12.31
CA TRP A 78 5.51 8.36 12.91
C TRP A 78 4.02 8.13 12.67
N LEU A 79 3.22 9.19 12.69
CA LEU A 79 1.79 9.13 12.38
C LEU A 79 1.57 8.71 10.91
N ILE A 80 2.34 9.25 9.97
CA ILE A 80 2.24 8.83 8.56
C ILE A 80 2.73 7.40 8.40
N LEU A 81 3.88 7.04 8.95
CA LEU A 81 4.46 5.71 8.85
C LEU A 81 3.48 4.64 9.37
N ILE A 82 3.02 4.79 10.62
CA ILE A 82 2.14 3.78 11.24
C ILE A 82 0.71 3.92 10.70
N GLY A 83 0.16 5.13 10.70
CA GLY A 83 -1.22 5.39 10.30
C GLY A 83 -1.47 5.11 8.82
N GLY A 84 -0.56 5.53 7.95
CA GLY A 84 -0.63 5.25 6.51
C GLY A 84 -0.46 3.76 6.21
N PHE A 85 0.45 3.07 6.90
CA PHE A 85 0.56 1.61 6.81
C PHE A 85 -0.75 0.93 7.19
N VAL A 86 -1.30 1.24 8.36
CA VAL A 86 -2.57 0.65 8.84
C VAL A 86 -3.72 0.96 7.88
N LEU A 87 -3.84 2.20 7.38
CA LEU A 87 -4.87 2.57 6.42
C LEU A 87 -4.78 1.79 5.11
N LEU A 88 -3.57 1.65 4.55
CA LEU A 88 -3.35 0.88 3.33
C LEU A 88 -3.73 -0.59 3.52
N ILE A 89 -3.34 -1.21 4.63
CA ILE A 89 -3.68 -2.62 4.91
C ILE A 89 -5.16 -2.79 5.26
N ALA A 90 -5.74 -1.90 6.06
CA ALA A 90 -7.15 -1.93 6.42
C ALA A 90 -8.06 -1.79 5.19
N SER A 91 -7.68 -0.95 4.22
CA SER A 91 -8.41 -0.82 2.95
C SER A 91 -8.44 -2.14 2.17
N ARG A 92 -7.36 -2.92 2.24
CA ARG A 92 -7.26 -4.24 1.60
C ARG A 92 -8.01 -5.31 2.40
N LEU A 93 -7.96 -5.23 3.71
CA LEU A 93 -8.72 -6.13 4.59
C LEU A 93 -10.22 -5.96 4.39
N TYR A 94 -10.68 -4.73 4.20
CA TYR A 94 -12.06 -4.44 3.85
C TYR A 94 -12.47 -5.14 2.54
N ILE A 95 -11.61 -5.10 1.52
CA ILE A 95 -11.86 -5.81 0.26
C ILE A 95 -11.89 -7.32 0.50
N ASP A 96 -10.94 -7.87 1.27
CA ASP A 96 -10.91 -9.30 1.55
C ASP A 96 -12.18 -9.74 2.32
N ILE A 97 -12.68 -8.96 3.29
CA ILE A 97 -13.94 -9.22 3.98
C ILE A 97 -15.12 -9.21 2.99
N ARG A 98 -15.19 -8.21 2.10
CA ARG A 98 -16.29 -8.05 1.14
C ARG A 98 -16.28 -9.10 0.03
N VAL A 99 -15.11 -9.52 -0.43
CA VAL A 99 -14.94 -10.45 -1.56
C VAL A 99 -14.96 -11.90 -1.08
N TYR A 100 -14.31 -12.21 0.04
CA TYR A 100 -14.21 -13.58 0.55
C TYR A 100 -15.24 -13.91 1.64
N GLY A 101 -16.08 -12.95 2.06
CA GLY A 101 -17.13 -13.20 3.03
C GLY A 101 -16.61 -13.67 4.40
N ILE A 102 -15.38 -13.29 4.78
CA ILE A 102 -14.83 -13.58 6.10
C ILE A 102 -15.62 -12.74 7.11
N SER A 103 -16.72 -13.30 7.62
CA SER A 103 -17.40 -12.82 8.81
C SER A 103 -16.54 -13.20 10.02
N PHE A 104 -16.09 -12.20 10.77
CA PHE A 104 -15.61 -12.42 12.14
C PHE A 104 -16.78 -12.84 13.04
#